data_AF-A0A0V0QW19-F1
#
_entry.id   AF-A0A0V0QW19-F1
#
_cell.length_a   1.000
_cell.length_b   1.000
_cell.length_c   1.000
_cell.angle_alpha   90.00
_cell.angle_beta   90.00
_cell.angle_gamma   90.00
#
_symmetry.space_group_name_H-M   'P 1'
#
loop_
_entity.id
_entity.type
_entity.pdbx_description
1 polymer ?
#
loop_
_entity_poly.entity_id
_entity_poly.type
_entity_poly.pdbx_seq_one_letter_code
_entity_poly.pdbx_strand_id
1 'polypeptide(L)'
;MHKFLKTECVDGTKLQDYSDSYCGSLMTTNWKISEEKYNNYQTYDAEALANYKTLYQKWKNYGEGTGDTTFDGPGNDCLGIGRALYCAYSFPYCEDGQDKPGVCDFLCDLWKYRCPDEDEEYDKLCANKRGKNCADGQILQMGQQFKIYLIILLAYLILPE
;
A
#
# COMPACT_ATOMS: atom_id res chain seq x y z
N MET A 1 -24.02 -24.35 -22.80
CA MET A 1 -23.50 -22.97 -22.87
C MET A 1 -23.57 -22.37 -21.47
N HIS A 2 -22.49 -22.45 -20.70
CA HIS A 2 -22.38 -21.65 -19.47
C HIS A 2 -22.08 -20.22 -19.91
N LYS A 3 -23.03 -19.31 -19.65
CA LYS A 3 -22.77 -17.88 -19.67
C LYS A 3 -21.70 -17.66 -18.60
N PHE A 4 -20.45 -17.45 -19.01
CA PHE A 4 -19.46 -16.88 -18.11
C PHE A 4 -20.02 -15.51 -17.71
N LEU A 5 -20.63 -15.44 -16.53
CA LEU A 5 -20.94 -14.17 -15.89
C LEU A 5 -19.59 -13.45 -15.85
N LYS A 6 -19.48 -12.33 -16.56
CA LYS A 6 -18.30 -11.47 -16.43
C LYS A 6 -18.22 -11.12 -14.96
N THR A 7 -17.21 -11.61 -14.26
CA THR A 7 -16.83 -11.10 -12.95
C THR A 7 -16.61 -9.60 -13.15
N GLU A 8 -17.34 -8.76 -12.43
CA GLU A 8 -17.18 -7.32 -12.57
C GLU A 8 -16.18 -6.81 -11.53
N CYS A 9 -15.42 -5.79 -11.89
CA CYS A 9 -14.60 -5.09 -10.90
C CYS A 9 -15.49 -4.17 -10.08
N VAL A 10 -15.44 -4.32 -8.77
CA VAL A 10 -16.20 -3.54 -7.80
C VAL A 10 -15.37 -2.34 -7.35
N ASP A 11 -16.02 -1.20 -7.13
CA ASP A 11 -15.39 -0.04 -6.50
C ASP A 11 -14.97 -0.39 -5.07
N GLY A 12 -13.66 -0.35 -4.80
CA GLY A 12 -13.08 -0.70 -3.50
C GLY A 12 -13.46 0.26 -2.38
N THR A 13 -13.94 1.47 -2.68
CA THR A 13 -14.41 2.41 -1.64
C THR A 13 -15.60 1.90 -0.86
N LYS A 14 -16.37 0.96 -1.41
CA LYS A 14 -17.43 0.27 -0.68
C LYS A 14 -16.91 -0.49 0.55
N LEU A 15 -15.61 -0.76 0.62
CA LEU A 15 -14.99 -1.32 1.82
C LEU A 15 -14.86 -0.31 2.97
N GLN A 16 -14.90 1.01 2.68
CA GLN A 16 -14.91 2.06 3.70
C GLN A 16 -16.19 2.04 4.55
N ASP A 17 -17.29 1.53 4.00
CA ASP A 17 -18.57 1.41 4.71
C ASP A 17 -18.50 0.34 5.82
N TYR A 18 -17.47 -0.52 5.82
CA TYR A 18 -17.20 -1.47 6.88
C TYR A 18 -16.22 -0.85 7.90
N SER A 19 -16.74 -0.43 9.05
CA SER A 19 -15.99 0.19 10.14
C SER A 19 -14.78 -0.63 10.63
N ASP A 20 -14.83 -1.94 10.41
CA ASP A 20 -13.85 -2.89 10.94
C ASP A 20 -12.78 -3.27 9.91
N SER A 21 -12.84 -2.71 8.69
CA SER A 21 -11.84 -3.02 7.66
C SER A 21 -10.52 -2.26 7.90
N TYR A 22 -9.46 -3.03 8.11
CA TYR A 22 -8.08 -2.55 8.22
C TYR A 22 -7.61 -1.82 6.96
N CYS A 23 -7.97 -2.31 5.78
CA CYS A 23 -7.61 -1.72 4.49
C CYS A 23 -8.66 -0.74 3.96
N GLY A 24 -9.89 -0.75 4.50
CA GLY A 24 -11.03 0.02 4.00
C GLY A 24 -10.71 1.49 3.84
N SER A 25 -10.10 2.12 4.84
CA SER A 25 -9.76 3.55 4.79
C SER A 25 -8.70 3.93 3.74
N LEU A 26 -7.99 2.96 3.16
CA LEU A 26 -6.99 3.17 2.11
C LEU A 26 -7.53 2.92 0.70
N MET A 27 -8.66 2.21 0.58
CA MET A 27 -9.31 2.00 -0.71
C MET A 27 -9.83 3.33 -1.23
N THR A 28 -9.52 3.71 -2.47
CA THR A 28 -9.99 4.97 -3.07
C THR A 28 -10.93 4.70 -4.25
N THR A 29 -11.66 5.71 -4.72
CA THR A 29 -12.68 5.58 -5.78
C THR A 29 -12.11 5.07 -7.12
N ASN A 30 -10.80 5.14 -7.29
CA ASN A 30 -10.11 4.62 -8.46
C ASN A 30 -9.56 3.20 -8.26
N TRP A 31 -9.61 2.66 -7.04
CA TRP A 31 -9.16 1.31 -6.73
C TRP A 31 -10.31 0.34 -6.92
N LYS A 32 -10.33 -0.31 -8.07
CA LYS A 32 -11.27 -1.39 -8.33
C LYS A 32 -10.68 -2.71 -7.86
N ILE A 33 -11.48 -3.54 -7.22
CA ILE A 33 -11.11 -4.90 -6.77
C ILE A 33 -12.04 -5.92 -7.43
N SER A 34 -11.65 -7.19 -7.50
CA SER A 34 -12.58 -8.20 -8.01
C SER A 34 -13.74 -8.40 -7.04
N GLU A 35 -14.88 -8.83 -7.59
CA GLU A 35 -16.04 -9.23 -6.79
C GLU A 35 -15.70 -10.33 -5.77
N GLU A 36 -14.79 -11.25 -6.10
CA GLU A 36 -14.28 -12.26 -5.17
C GLU A 36 -13.62 -11.63 -3.95
N LYS A 37 -12.70 -10.67 -4.18
CA LYS A 37 -12.00 -9.94 -3.12
C LYS A 37 -12.95 -9.11 -2.29
N TYR A 38 -13.95 -8.49 -2.92
CA TYR A 38 -15.00 -7.72 -2.24
C TYR A 38 -15.86 -8.61 -1.34
N ASN A 39 -16.38 -9.73 -1.86
CA ASN A 39 -17.26 -10.63 -1.11
C ASN A 39 -16.53 -11.37 0.03
N ASN A 40 -15.22 -11.53 -0.09
CA ASN A 40 -14.38 -12.17 0.93
C ASN A 40 -13.41 -11.16 1.60
N TYR A 41 -13.78 -9.88 1.67
CA TYR A 41 -12.87 -8.83 2.10
C TYR A 41 -12.26 -9.11 3.46
N GLN A 42 -13.02 -9.66 4.42
CA GLN A 42 -12.55 -9.95 5.77
C GLN A 42 -11.34 -10.89 5.78
N THR A 43 -11.28 -11.86 4.87
CA THR A 43 -10.15 -12.79 4.75
C THR A 43 -8.89 -12.07 4.27
N TYR A 44 -9.02 -11.26 3.22
CA TYR A 44 -7.90 -10.53 2.63
C TYR A 44 -7.43 -9.35 3.51
N ASP A 45 -8.35 -8.75 4.25
CA ASP A 45 -8.10 -7.70 5.24
C ASP A 45 -7.34 -8.27 6.46
N ALA A 46 -7.75 -9.45 6.94
CA ALA A 46 -7.05 -10.17 7.99
C ALA A 46 -5.65 -10.62 7.57
N GLU A 47 -5.46 -11.01 6.31
CA GLU A 47 -4.15 -11.34 5.75
C GLU A 47 -3.22 -10.12 5.72
N ALA A 48 -3.70 -8.98 5.23
CA ALA A 48 -2.94 -7.73 5.22
C ALA A 48 -2.55 -7.31 6.65
N LEU A 49 -3.49 -7.39 7.59
CA LEU A 49 -3.24 -7.09 9.01
C LEU A 49 -2.23 -8.05 9.64
N ALA A 50 -2.29 -9.34 9.32
CA ALA A 50 -1.36 -10.34 9.82
C ALA A 50 0.07 -10.05 9.34
N ASN A 51 0.24 -9.76 8.05
CA ASN A 51 1.54 -9.38 7.50
C ASN A 51 2.11 -8.10 8.15
N TYR A 52 1.26 -7.08 8.33
CA TYR A 52 1.65 -5.86 9.04
C TYR A 52 2.06 -6.13 10.48
N LYS A 53 1.32 -6.97 11.21
CA LYS A 53 1.67 -7.35 12.59
C LYS A 53 3.00 -8.08 12.65
N THR A 54 3.32 -8.94 11.68
CA THR A 54 4.63 -9.61 11.58
C THR A 54 5.75 -8.59 11.44
N LEU A 55 5.61 -7.63 10.51
CA LEU A 55 6.57 -6.52 10.34
C LEU A 55 6.73 -5.73 11.65
N TYR A 56 5.61 -5.35 12.27
CA TYR A 56 5.62 -4.60 13.54
C TYR A 56 6.33 -5.36 14.66
N GLN A 57 6.08 -6.66 14.81
CA GLN A 57 6.74 -7.48 15.83
C GLN A 57 8.23 -7.67 15.55
N LYS A 58 8.62 -7.89 14.29
CA LYS A 58 10.03 -7.93 13.88
C LYS A 58 10.74 -6.66 14.36
N TRP A 59 10.16 -5.50 14.09
CA TRP A 59 10.75 -4.21 14.51
C TRP A 59 10.75 -3.97 16.01
N LYS A 60 9.66 -4.31 16.70
CA LYS A 60 9.61 -4.23 18.16
C LYS A 60 10.76 -5.03 18.80
N ASN A 61 11.04 -6.22 18.28
CA ASN A 61 12.10 -7.07 18.79
C ASN A 61 13.51 -6.56 18.44
N TYR A 62 13.69 -5.90 17.29
CA TYR A 62 14.98 -5.27 16.94
C TYR A 62 15.38 -4.15 17.92
N GLY A 63 14.41 -3.31 18.33
CA GLY A 63 14.65 -2.24 19.30
C GLY A 63 14.85 -2.71 20.74
N GLU A 64 14.25 -3.84 21.13
CA GLU A 64 14.40 -4.41 22.47
C GLU A 64 15.62 -5.34 22.61
N GLY A 65 16.12 -5.92 21.51
CA GLY A 65 17.12 -7.00 21.54
C GLY A 65 18.57 -6.62 21.26
N THR A 66 18.86 -5.44 20.68
CA THR A 66 20.21 -5.12 20.19
C THR A 66 21.06 -4.32 21.16
N GLY A 67 20.46 -3.60 22.12
CA GLY A 67 21.20 -2.69 23.01
C GLY A 67 21.95 -1.58 22.27
N ASP A 68 21.71 -1.44 20.98
CA ASP A 68 22.38 -0.51 20.08
C ASP A 68 21.59 0.80 20.06
N THR A 69 22.13 1.82 20.73
CA THR A 69 21.55 3.17 20.76
C THR A 69 21.78 3.96 19.48
N THR A 70 22.51 3.38 18.51
CA THR A 70 22.80 3.97 17.19
C THR A 70 22.02 3.31 16.06
N PHE A 71 21.25 2.26 16.36
CA PHE A 71 20.34 1.65 15.41
C PHE A 71 19.13 2.58 15.21
N ASP A 72 19.23 3.43 14.19
CA ASP A 72 18.06 4.04 13.54
C ASP A 72 17.31 2.90 12.83
N GLY A 73 16.64 2.04 13.61
CA GLY A 73 15.65 1.11 13.06
C GLY A 73 14.74 1.89 12.12
N PRO A 74 14.14 1.28 11.10
CA PRO A 74 13.38 2.03 10.14
C PRO A 74 12.34 2.81 10.91
N GLY A 75 12.39 4.11 10.69
CA GLY A 75 11.54 5.02 11.41
C GLY A 75 10.09 4.62 11.24
N ASN A 76 9.21 5.32 11.98
CA ASN A 76 7.76 5.26 11.78
C ASN A 76 7.34 5.27 10.29
N ASP A 77 8.21 5.75 9.40
CA ASP A 77 8.13 5.65 7.95
C ASP A 77 7.93 4.23 7.38
N CYS A 78 8.68 3.20 7.80
CA CYS A 78 8.52 1.83 7.24
C CYS A 78 7.18 1.21 7.63
N LEU A 79 6.81 1.32 8.90
CA LEU A 79 5.49 0.93 9.38
C LEU A 79 4.40 1.76 8.68
N GLY A 80 4.63 3.06 8.48
CA GLY A 80 3.72 3.96 7.78
C GLY A 80 3.39 3.50 6.37
N ILE A 81 4.39 3.07 5.59
CA ILE A 81 4.16 2.57 4.23
C ILE A 81 3.71 1.10 4.19
N GLY A 82 4.06 0.29 5.19
CA GLY A 82 3.77 -1.15 5.17
C GLY A 82 2.29 -1.46 5.15
N ARG A 83 1.48 -0.67 5.86
CA ARG A 83 0.01 -0.78 5.78
C ARG A 83 -0.47 -0.63 4.33
N ALA A 84 0.02 0.38 3.60
CA ALA A 84 -0.38 0.61 2.22
C ALA A 84 0.09 -0.52 1.29
N LEU A 85 1.33 -0.99 1.46
CA LEU A 85 1.89 -2.06 0.64
C LEU A 85 1.14 -3.39 0.83
N TYR A 86 0.89 -3.81 2.07
CA TYR A 86 0.18 -5.06 2.35
C TYR A 86 -1.28 -5.01 1.89
N CYS A 87 -1.97 -3.89 2.10
CA CYS A 87 -3.32 -3.72 1.56
C CYS A 87 -3.33 -3.75 0.02
N ALA A 88 -2.35 -3.12 -0.64
CA ALA A 88 -2.20 -3.15 -2.09
C ALA A 88 -1.93 -4.55 -2.65
N TYR A 89 -1.16 -5.34 -1.91
CA TYR A 89 -0.88 -6.73 -2.27
C TYR A 89 -2.10 -7.64 -2.07
N SER A 90 -2.80 -7.52 -0.94
CA SER A 90 -3.97 -8.36 -0.62
C SER A 90 -5.20 -8.03 -1.49
N PHE A 91 -5.35 -6.77 -1.89
CA PHE A 91 -6.43 -6.28 -2.75
C PHE A 91 -5.88 -5.75 -4.09
N PRO A 92 -5.38 -6.61 -4.98
CA PRO A 92 -4.84 -6.15 -6.26
C PRO A 92 -5.87 -5.38 -7.08
N TYR A 93 -5.39 -4.49 -7.94
CA TYR A 93 -6.26 -3.76 -8.86
C TYR A 93 -6.95 -4.73 -9.83
N CYS A 94 -8.25 -4.56 -10.02
CA CYS A 94 -9.05 -5.33 -10.95
C CYS A 94 -9.22 -4.58 -12.27
N GLU A 95 -8.96 -5.28 -13.37
CA GLU A 95 -9.16 -4.80 -14.73
C GLU A 95 -9.78 -5.93 -15.56
N ASP A 96 -10.88 -5.63 -16.25
CA ASP A 96 -11.68 -6.58 -17.03
C ASP A 96 -12.13 -7.82 -16.25
N GLY A 97 -12.46 -7.63 -14.96
CA GLY A 97 -12.95 -8.70 -14.09
C GLY A 97 -11.88 -9.60 -13.52
N GLN A 98 -10.61 -9.25 -13.72
CA GLN A 98 -9.47 -10.05 -13.28
C GLN A 98 -8.57 -9.23 -12.37
N ASP A 99 -8.18 -9.84 -11.27
CA ASP A 99 -7.12 -9.33 -10.41
C ASP A 99 -5.84 -9.24 -11.24
N LYS A 100 -5.24 -8.05 -11.22
CA LYS A 100 -3.94 -7.80 -11.81
C LYS A 100 -2.91 -7.87 -10.68
N PRO A 101 -2.20 -9.00 -10.52
CA PRO A 101 -1.23 -9.15 -9.45
C PRO A 101 -0.14 -8.09 -9.59
N GLY A 102 0.31 -7.57 -8.45
CA GLY A 102 1.33 -6.53 -8.40
C GLY A 102 0.86 -5.27 -7.69
N VAL A 103 1.77 -4.73 -6.89
CA VAL A 103 1.65 -3.39 -6.28
C VAL A 103 2.22 -2.33 -7.24
N CYS A 104 1.93 -1.07 -6.97
CA CYS A 104 2.45 0.02 -7.79
C CYS A 104 3.97 0.17 -7.67
N ASP A 105 4.64 0.53 -8.78
CA ASP A 105 6.09 0.76 -8.83
C ASP A 105 6.54 1.75 -7.75
N PHE A 106 5.79 2.85 -7.57
CA PHE A 106 6.15 3.85 -6.57
C PHE A 106 6.02 3.32 -5.13
N LEU A 107 5.07 2.40 -4.84
CA LEU A 107 4.93 1.79 -3.51
C LEU A 107 6.15 0.91 -3.23
N CYS A 108 6.62 0.19 -4.23
CA CYS A 108 7.85 -0.60 -4.14
C CYS A 108 9.08 0.29 -3.95
N ASP A 109 9.20 1.37 -4.71
CA ASP A 109 10.33 2.28 -4.56
C ASP A 109 10.33 2.96 -3.18
N LEU A 110 9.15 3.32 -2.65
CA LEU A 110 8.99 3.79 -1.28
C LEU A 110 9.36 2.72 -0.26
N TRP A 111 8.96 1.46 -0.46
CA TRP A 111 9.36 0.34 0.38
C TRP A 111 10.87 0.17 0.45
N LYS A 112 11.52 0.08 -0.70
CA LYS A 112 12.97 -0.06 -0.76
C LYS A 112 13.71 1.11 -0.09
N TYR A 113 13.15 2.31 -0.16
CA TYR A 113 13.74 3.49 0.47
C TYR A 113 13.51 3.55 1.99
N ARG A 114 12.30 3.20 2.47
CA ARG A 114 11.92 3.35 3.88
C ARG A 114 12.13 2.07 4.72
N CYS A 115 12.20 0.91 4.08
CA CYS A 115 12.39 -0.41 4.68
C CYS A 115 13.60 -1.14 4.04
N PRO A 116 14.82 -0.57 4.10
CA PRO A 116 15.97 -1.11 3.36
C PRO A 116 16.42 -2.52 3.80
N ASP A 117 16.06 -2.95 5.02
CA ASP A 117 16.41 -4.28 5.55
C ASP A 117 15.35 -5.36 5.29
N GLU A 118 14.29 -5.02 4.55
CA GLU A 118 13.14 -5.88 4.25
C GLU A 118 13.18 -6.35 2.78
N ASP A 119 14.35 -6.81 2.33
CA ASP A 119 14.60 -7.25 0.95
C ASP A 119 13.78 -8.50 0.55
N GLU A 120 13.59 -9.46 1.46
CA GLU A 120 12.79 -10.66 1.20
C GLU A 120 11.30 -10.30 0.96
N GLU A 121 10.74 -9.46 1.82
CA GLU A 121 9.40 -8.89 1.65
C GLU A 121 9.30 -8.06 0.36
N TYR A 122 10.33 -7.27 0.04
CA TYR A 122 10.36 -6.52 -1.22
C TYR A 122 10.26 -7.47 -2.41
N ASP A 123 11.14 -8.47 -2.50
CA ASP A 123 11.16 -9.41 -3.61
C ASP A 123 9.83 -10.15 -3.76
N LYS A 124 9.21 -10.54 -2.64
CA LYS A 124 7.90 -11.20 -2.62
C LYS A 124 6.78 -10.28 -3.12
N LEU A 125 6.65 -9.09 -2.53
CA LEU A 125 5.50 -8.20 -2.76
C LEU A 125 5.62 -7.43 -4.08
N CYS A 126 6.85 -7.12 -4.48
CA CYS A 126 7.18 -6.28 -5.63
C CYS A 126 7.65 -7.06 -6.87
N ALA A 127 7.70 -8.40 -6.84
CA ALA A 127 8.06 -9.24 -8.00
C ALA A 127 7.25 -8.89 -9.27
N ASN A 128 5.98 -8.53 -9.10
CA ASN A 128 5.06 -8.21 -10.20
C ASN A 128 4.68 -6.73 -10.24
N LYS A 129 5.53 -5.83 -9.75
CA LYS A 129 5.21 -4.40 -9.67
C LYS A 129 4.77 -3.81 -11.01
N ARG A 130 3.83 -2.86 -10.97
CA ARG A 130 3.16 -2.29 -12.14
C ARG A 130 3.23 -0.77 -12.13
N GLY A 131 3.26 -0.19 -13.34
CA GLY A 131 3.29 1.26 -13.56
C GLY A 131 2.00 1.99 -13.15
N LYS A 132 1.09 2.29 -14.10
CA LYS A 132 -0.04 3.22 -13.88
C LYS A 132 -1.37 2.61 -13.43
N ASN A 133 -1.61 1.34 -13.74
CA ASN A 133 -2.86 0.63 -13.40
C ASN A 133 -2.58 -0.41 -12.32
N CYS A 134 -2.55 0.05 -11.08
CA CYS A 134 -2.15 -0.73 -9.91
C CYS A 134 -2.95 -0.28 -8.68
N ALA A 135 -2.81 -1.03 -7.60
CA ALA A 135 -3.46 -0.79 -6.32
C ALA A 135 -2.91 0.49 -5.66
N ASP A 136 -3.38 1.65 -6.13
CA ASP A 136 -2.97 2.97 -5.63
C ASP A 136 -4.09 3.61 -4.81
N GLY A 137 -3.98 3.44 -3.51
CA GLY A 137 -4.86 4.02 -2.53
C GLY A 137 -4.12 5.11 -1.79
N GLN A 138 -4.38 6.36 -2.17
CA GLN A 138 -4.00 7.59 -1.47
C GLN A 138 -2.57 8.13 -1.68
N ILE A 139 -1.58 7.35 -2.13
CA ILE A 139 -0.21 7.88 -2.21
C ILE A 139 0.04 8.71 -3.47
N LEU A 140 -0.70 8.51 -4.58
CA LEU A 140 -0.67 9.47 -5.69
C LEU A 140 -1.13 10.89 -5.28
N GLN A 141 -2.07 11.00 -4.32
CA GLN A 141 -2.41 12.30 -3.74
C GLN A 141 -1.28 12.84 -2.87
N MET A 142 -0.63 12.01 -2.05
CA MET A 142 0.54 12.45 -1.27
C MET A 142 1.72 12.88 -2.15
N GLY A 143 1.99 12.18 -3.27
CA GLY A 143 3.02 12.53 -4.23
C GLY A 143 2.72 13.83 -5.00
N GLN A 144 1.44 14.12 -5.28
CA GLN A 144 1.03 15.43 -5.80
C GLN A 144 1.13 16.53 -4.74
N GLN A 145 0.72 16.27 -3.51
CA GLN A 145 0.83 17.22 -2.39
C GLN A 145 2.30 17.55 -2.08
N PHE A 146 3.20 16.56 -2.12
CA PHE A 146 4.64 16.78 -1.93
C PHE A 146 5.24 17.66 -3.03
N LYS A 147 4.84 17.44 -4.30
CA LYS A 147 5.24 18.30 -5.43
C LYS A 147 4.72 19.73 -5.26
N ILE A 148 3.49 19.90 -4.80
CA ILE A 148 2.91 21.22 -4.53
C ILE A 148 3.69 21.93 -3.42
N TYR A 149 3.98 21.25 -2.31
CA TYR A 149 4.79 21.81 -1.21
C TYR A 149 6.19 22.22 -1.65
N LEU A 150 6.86 21.40 -2.47
CA LEU A 150 8.19 21.71 -3.01
C LEU A 150 8.16 22.93 -3.95
N ILE A 151 7.12 23.05 -4.77
CA ILE A 151 6.91 24.22 -5.65
C ILE A 151 6.67 25.49 -4.80
N ILE A 152 5.86 25.41 -3.75
CA ILE A 152 5.60 26.55 -2.84
C ILE A 152 6.88 26.97 -2.11
N LEU A 153 7.65 26.02 -1.56
CA LEU A 153 8.95 26.29 -0.91
C LEU A 153 9.95 26.95 -1.87
N LEU A 154 10.05 26.44 -3.10
CA LEU A 154 10.91 27.04 -4.12
C LEU A 154 10.44 28.44 -4.52
N ALA A 155 9.13 28.67 -4.61
CA ALA A 155 8.59 30.00 -4.90
C ALA A 155 8.90 31.02 -3.79
N TYR A 156 8.86 30.61 -2.51
CA TYR A 156 9.26 31.45 -1.37
C TYR A 156 10.77 31.78 -1.35
N LEU A 157 11.63 30.90 -1.88
CA LEU A 157 13.08 31.12 -1.92
C LEU A 157 13.54 31.99 -3.10
N ILE A 158 12.70 32.17 -4.12
CA ILE A 158 13.06 32.87 -5.38
C ILE A 158 12.44 34.29 -5.43
N LEU A 159 11.47 34.60 -4.58
CA LEU A 159 10.93 35.97 -4.47
C LEU A 159 11.89 36.85 -3.65
N PRO A 160 12.56 37.86 -4.24
CA PRO A 160 13.20 38.91 -3.46
C PRO A 160 12.11 39.78 -2.81
N GLU A 161 12.37 40.24 -1.58
CA GLU A 161 11.50 41.17 -0.85
C GLU A 161 11.08 42.40 -1.67
#